data_AF-A0A1M4WSF2-F1
#
_entry.id   AF-A0A1M4WSF2-F1
#
_cell.length_a   1.000
_cell.length_b   1.000
_cell.length_c   1.000
_cell.angle_alpha   90.00
_cell.angle_beta   90.00
_cell.angle_gamma   90.00
#
_symmetry.space_group_name_H-M   'P 1'
#
loop_
_entity.id
_entity.type
_entity.pdbx_description
1 polymer ?
#
loop_
_entity_poly.entity_id
_entity_poly.type
_entity_poly.pdbx_seq_one_letter_code
_entity_poly.pdbx_strand_id
1 'polypeptide(L)' 'MMSNFLDWLSKSRIKNMDTIKGDFARDILRDRNFPNTDDKDEIYQYIKSQLRKHNHPESFSEFTSLYRYYLKVTNNK' A
#
# COMPACT_ATOMS: atom_id res chain seq x y z
N MET A 1 13.92 13.69 4.08
CA MET A 1 14.17 12.24 3.98
C MET A 1 12.95 11.64 3.27
N MET A 2 13.12 11.03 2.10
CA MET A 2 11.99 10.44 1.36
C MET A 2 11.45 9.28 2.21
N SER A 3 10.26 9.45 2.79
CA SER A 3 9.57 8.39 3.52
C SER A 3 9.27 7.25 2.56
N ASN A 4 9.81 6.05 2.81
CA ASN A 4 9.43 4.85 2.08
C ASN A 4 7.92 4.58 2.20
N PHE A 5 7.36 3.74 1.33
CA PHE A 5 5.90 3.55 1.24
C PHE A 5 5.26 3.19 2.60
N LEU A 6 5.87 2.27 3.36
CA LEU A 6 5.38 1.86 4.67
C LEU A 6 5.47 2.98 5.71
N ASP A 7 6.58 3.70 5.77
CA ASP A 7 6.76 4.85 6.67
C ASP A 7 5.71 5.92 6.39
N TRP A 8 5.51 6.26 5.12
CA TRP A 8 4.48 7.20 4.71
C TRP A 8 3.08 6.71 5.09
N LEU A 9 2.76 5.44 4.81
CA LEU A 9 1.45 4.86 5.09
C LEU A 9 1.15 4.83 6.60
N SER A 10 2.17 4.52 7.41
CA SER A 10 2.08 4.51 8.88
C SER A 10 1.80 5.89 9.46
N LYS A 11 2.25 6.97 8.81
CA LYS A 11 2.02 8.36 9.22
C LYS A 11 0.78 8.98 8.57
N SER A 12 0.32 8.41 7.46
CA SER A 12 -0.84 8.89 6.71
C SER A 12 -2.12 8.84 7.54
N ARG A 13 -3.04 9.77 7.26
CA ARG A 13 -4.40 9.77 7.81
C ARG A 13 -5.27 8.67 7.19
N ILE A 14 -4.87 8.12 6.03
CA ILE A 14 -5.63 7.10 5.29
C ILE A 14 -5.97 5.89 6.16
N LYS A 15 -5.01 5.40 6.96
CA LYS A 15 -5.24 4.24 7.84
C LYS A 15 -6.35 4.43 8.88
N ASN A 16 -6.77 5.68 9.13
CA ASN A 16 -7.86 6.03 10.05
C ASN A 16 -9.19 6.29 9.34
N MET A 17 -9.22 6.24 8.00
CA MET A 17 -10.44 6.45 7.24
C MET A 17 -11.27 5.17 7.20
N ASP A 18 -12.59 5.32 7.29
CA ASP A 18 -13.56 4.24 7.09
C ASP A 18 -13.87 4.12 5.59
N THR A 19 -12.90 3.59 4.84
CA THR A 19 -12.95 3.42 3.39
C THR A 19 -12.13 2.19 3.01
N ILE A 20 -12.37 1.64 1.81
CA ILE A 20 -11.60 0.50 1.27
C ILE A 20 -10.09 0.79 1.28
N LYS A 21 -9.67 2.02 0.98
CA LYS A 21 -8.26 2.44 1.05
C LYS A 21 -7.71 2.44 2.47
N GLY A 22 -8.55 2.79 3.46
CA GLY A 22 -8.21 2.74 4.86
C GLY A 22 -8.07 1.31 5.37
N ASP A 23 -8.95 0.40 4.94
CA ASP A 23 -8.82 -1.03 5.21
C ASP A 23 -7.52 -1.59 4.63
N PHE A 24 -7.26 -1.34 3.34
CA PHE A 24 -6.01 -1.73 2.69
C PHE A 24 -4.77 -1.21 3.44
N ALA A 25 -4.81 0.06 3.86
CA ALA A 25 -3.71 0.64 4.61
C ALA A 25 -3.47 -0.08 5.94
N ARG A 26 -4.54 -0.44 6.66
CA ARG A 26 -4.44 -1.18 7.92
C ARG A 26 -3.94 -2.60 7.69
N ASP A 27 -4.41 -3.28 6.65
CA ASP A 27 -4.01 -4.65 6.33
C ASP A 27 -2.53 -4.72 5.97
N ILE A 28 -2.05 -3.80 5.13
CA ILE A 28 -0.63 -3.67 4.79
C ILE A 28 0.21 -3.42 6.05
N LEU A 29 -0.21 -2.50 6.92
CA LEU A 29 0.54 -2.17 8.14
C LEU A 29 0.52 -3.29 9.19
N ARG A 30 -0.45 -4.20 9.13
CA ARG A 30 -0.55 -5.37 10.03
C ARG A 30 0.20 -6.60 9.48
N ASP A 31 0.46 -6.63 8.18
CA ASP A 31 1.16 -7.73 7.54
C ASP A 31 2.66 -7.69 7.86
N ARG A 32 3.08 -8.57 8.77
CA ARG A 32 4.48 -8.71 9.19
C ARG A 32 5.41 -9.21 8.08
N ASN A 33 4.86 -9.80 7.02
CA ASN A 33 5.63 -10.30 5.88
C ASN A 33 5.64 -9.32 4.71
N PHE A 34 5.01 -8.14 4.86
CA PHE A 34 5.04 -7.12 3.83
C PHE A 34 6.49 -6.69 3.54
N PRO A 35 6.91 -6.62 2.26
CA PRO A 35 8.29 -6.33 1.92
C PRO A 35 8.65 -4.91 2.38
N ASN A 36 9.71 -4.81 3.19
CA ASN A 36 10.27 -3.53 3.62
C ASN A 36 11.25 -3.00 2.57
N THR A 37 10.72 -2.62 1.42
CA THR A 37 11.45 -2.21 0.21
C THR A 37 10.79 -0.95 -0.38
N ASP A 38 11.54 -0.21 -1.19
CA ASP A 38 11.02 0.85 -2.06
C ASP A 38 10.89 0.40 -3.52
N ASP A 39 11.27 -0.85 -3.82
CA ASP A 39 11.09 -1.43 -5.15
C ASP A 39 9.59 -1.61 -5.43
N LYS A 40 9.10 -0.79 -6.36
CA LYS A 40 7.70 -0.80 -6.78
C LYS A 40 7.29 -2.18 -7.31
N ASP A 41 8.13 -2.83 -8.11
CA ASP A 41 7.78 -4.10 -8.74
C ASP A 41 7.70 -5.21 -7.69
N GLU A 42 8.59 -5.21 -6.70
CA GLU A 42 8.53 -6.13 -5.55
C GLU A 42 7.23 -5.95 -4.76
N ILE A 43 6.87 -4.71 -4.41
CA ILE A 43 5.61 -4.40 -3.71
C ILE A 43 4.40 -4.83 -4.55
N TYR A 44 4.42 -4.54 -5.85
CA TYR A 44 3.31 -4.86 -6.75
C TYR A 44 3.11 -6.37 -6.88
N GLN A 45 4.19 -7.14 -7.03
CA GLN A 45 4.11 -8.59 -7.12
C GLN A 45 3.66 -9.20 -5.79
N TYR A 46 4.13 -8.67 -4.66
CA TYR A 46 3.68 -9.10 -3.33
C TYR A 46 2.17 -8.94 -3.17
N ILE A 47 1.64 -7.73 -3.42
CA ILE A 47 0.19 -7.48 -3.32
C ILE A 47 -0.60 -8.37 -4.30
N LYS A 48 -0.17 -8.50 -5.56
CA LYS A 48 -0.83 -9.39 -6.52
C LYS A 48 -0.88 -10.83 -6.01
N SER A 49 0.20 -11.31 -5.42
CA SER A 49 0.29 -12.66 -4.85
C SER A 49 -0.68 -12.84 -3.68
N GLN A 50 -0.69 -11.90 -2.72
CA GLN A 50 -1.61 -11.96 -1.57
C GLN A 50 -3.08 -11.91 -2.02
N LEU A 51 -3.43 -11.01 -2.93
CA LEU A 51 -4.79 -10.90 -3.45
C LEU A 51 -5.24 -12.16 -4.18
N ARG A 52 -4.37 -12.76 -5.00
CA ARG A 52 -4.66 -14.06 -5.64
C ARG A 52 -4.86 -15.17 -4.62
N LYS A 53 -3.98 -15.25 -3.62
CA LYS A 53 -4.05 -16.25 -2.55
C LYS A 53 -5.37 -16.16 -1.76
N HIS A 54 -5.88 -14.95 -1.59
CA HIS A 54 -7.14 -14.68 -0.86
C HIS A 54 -8.37 -14.55 -1.78
N ASN A 55 -8.25 -14.85 -3.07
CA ASN A 55 -9.34 -14.79 -4.05
C ASN A 55 -9.99 -13.39 -4.23
N HIS A 56 -9.15 -12.34 -4.18
CA HIS A 56 -9.54 -10.93 -4.38
C HIS A 56 -8.70 -10.19 -5.44
N PRO A 57 -8.40 -10.78 -6.62
CA PRO A 57 -7.56 -10.13 -7.65
C PRO A 57 -8.11 -8.77 -8.12
N GLU A 58 -9.43 -8.55 -8.05
CA GLU A 58 -10.12 -7.32 -8.40
C GLU A 58 -9.70 -6.12 -7.54
N SER A 59 -9.28 -6.36 -6.30
CA SER A 59 -8.86 -5.31 -5.37
C SER A 59 -7.48 -4.73 -5.69
N PHE A 60 -6.78 -5.25 -6.71
CA PHE A 60 -5.48 -4.73 -7.12
C PHE A 60 -5.57 -3.26 -7.57
N SER A 61 -6.69 -2.86 -8.18
CA SER A 61 -6.93 -1.48 -8.61
C SER A 61 -6.93 -0.50 -7.42
N GLU A 62 -7.48 -0.89 -6.28
CA GLU A 62 -7.50 -0.09 -5.05
C GLU A 62 -6.09 0.11 -4.49
N PHE A 63 -5.31 -0.96 -4.43
CA PHE A 63 -3.89 -0.85 -4.07
C PHE A 63 -3.14 0.09 -5.02
N THR A 64 -3.29 -0.06 -6.34
CA THR A 64 -2.59 0.83 -7.28
C THR A 64 -3.00 2.29 -7.12
N SER A 65 -4.26 2.55 -6.75
CA SER A 65 -4.76 3.90 -6.47
C SER A 65 -4.13 4.49 -5.20
N LEU A 66 -3.98 3.68 -4.15
CA LEU A 66 -3.28 4.06 -2.92
C LEU A 66 -1.79 4.35 -3.18
N TYR A 67 -1.11 3.48 -3.94
CA TYR A 67 0.32 3.64 -4.25
C TYR A 67 0.58 4.85 -5.16
N ARG A 68 -0.29 5.12 -6.13
CA ARG A 68 -0.22 6.35 -6.95
C ARG A 68 -0.38 7.61 -6.10
N TYR A 69 -1.26 7.57 -5.10
CA TYR A 69 -1.43 8.70 -4.19
C TYR A 69 -0.16 8.96 -3.38
N TYR A 70 0.48 7.91 -2.86
CA TYR A 70 1.81 7.99 -2.24
C TYR A 70 2.82 8.70 -3.15
N LEU A 71 3.05 8.18 -4.37
CA LEU A 71 4.00 8.75 -5.32
C LEU A 71 3.70 10.23 -5.62
N LYS A 72 2.42 10.58 -5.75
CA LYS A 72 2.01 11.97 -6.01
C LYS A 72 2.38 12.90 -4.85
N VAL A 73 2.22 12.49 -3.60
CA VAL A 73 2.46 13.36 -2.44
C VAL A 73 3.92 13.37 -1.98
N THR A 74 4.72 12.40 -2.41
CA THR A 74 6.16 12.33 -2.09
C THR A 74 7.07 12.87 -3.21
N ASN A 75 6.68 12.76 -4.48
CA ASN A 75 7.45 13.32 -5.60
C ASN A 75 7.22 14.83 -5.83
N ASN A 76 6.20 15.42 -5.23
CA ASN A 76 5.93 16.88 -5.27
C ASN A 76 6.50 17.61 -4.03
N LYS A 77 7.54 17.07 -3.38
CA LYS A 77 8.20 17.65 -2.22
C LYS A 77 9.69 17.88 -2.48
#